data_AF-A0A662UHF9-F1
#
_entry.id   AF-A0A662UHF9-F1
#
_cell.length_a   1.000
_cell.length_b   1.000
_cell.length_c   1.000
_cell.angle_alpha   90.00
_cell.angle_beta   90.00
_cell.angle_gamma   90.00
#
_symmetry.space_group_name_H-M   'P 1'
#
loop_
_entity.id
_entity.type
_entity.pdbx_description
1 polymer ?
#
loop_
_entity_poly.entity_id
_entity_poly.type
_entity_poly.pdbx_seq_one_letter_code
_entity_poly.pdbx_strand_id
1 'polypeptide(L)'
;MEELRLRIGISGSVDHTLSLGETKLLTLRIPSPAEEVVEFSLRELMLSSLKELGAPVLDVEIRYSEGIGLYALAILDCDARQALDYWLEIVDRVRGYGIPVFARWTGRVDVEPEEMGVYIGRVLAKMSVFLATREPIDVVKVLREEWGF
;
A
#
# COMPACT_ATOMS: atom_id res chain seq x y z
N MET A 1 -23.96 -3.50 -27.03
CA MET A 1 -25.18 -2.67 -26.96
C MET A 1 -26.25 -3.49 -26.25
N GLU A 2 -26.28 -3.42 -24.92
CA GLU A 2 -27.47 -3.77 -24.12
C GLU A 2 -27.31 -3.10 -22.74
N GLU A 3 -28.08 -2.04 -22.49
CA GLU A 3 -28.14 -1.33 -21.21
C GLU A 3 -29.11 -2.07 -20.27
N LEU A 4 -28.60 -2.63 -19.17
CA LEU A 4 -29.43 -3.09 -18.05
C LEU A 4 -29.50 -1.97 -17.00
N ARG A 5 -30.59 -1.20 -17.06
CA ARG A 5 -30.94 -0.17 -16.07
C ARG A 5 -31.59 -0.82 -14.85
N LEU A 6 -30.83 -1.03 -13.78
CA LEU A 6 -31.39 -1.37 -12.48
C LEU A 6 -31.63 -0.10 -11.65
N ARG A 7 -32.90 0.29 -11.57
CA ARG A 7 -33.41 1.29 -10.62
C ARG A 7 -33.50 0.63 -9.25
N ILE A 8 -32.71 1.11 -8.29
CA ILE A 8 -32.95 0.86 -6.87
C ILE A 8 -33.17 2.21 -6.21
N GLY A 9 -34.41 2.48 -5.83
CA GLY A 9 -34.78 3.58 -4.94
C GLY A 9 -35.28 2.99 -3.64
N ILE A 10 -34.99 3.70 -2.55
CA ILE A 10 -35.70 3.89 -1.26
C ILE A 10 -34.59 4.30 -0.26
N SER A 11 -34.37 5.58 0.00
CA SER A 11 -35.11 6.54 0.85
C SER A 11 -34.34 6.79 2.15
N GLY A 12 -33.86 8.02 2.31
CA GLY A 12 -33.21 8.52 3.51
C GLY A 12 -32.79 9.97 3.26
N SER A 13 -33.68 10.90 3.63
CA SER A 13 -33.57 12.35 3.41
C SER A 13 -32.42 12.98 4.19
N VAL A 14 -31.57 13.75 3.51
CA VAL A 14 -31.03 15.02 4.03
C VAL A 14 -30.90 15.97 2.84
N ASP A 15 -31.70 17.04 2.87
CA ASP A 15 -31.60 18.18 1.97
C ASP A 15 -30.28 18.93 2.21
N HIS A 16 -29.40 18.96 1.22
CA HIS A 16 -28.51 20.10 1.01
C HIS A 16 -28.51 20.46 -0.47
N THR A 17 -29.10 21.63 -0.74
CA THR A 17 -29.07 22.31 -2.03
C THR A 17 -27.63 22.66 -2.37
N LEU A 18 -27.01 21.97 -3.33
CA LEU A 18 -25.70 22.37 -3.86
C LEU A 18 -25.70 22.30 -5.39
N SER A 19 -25.61 23.50 -5.94
CA SER A 19 -25.17 23.94 -7.27
C SER A 19 -24.90 22.88 -8.34
N LEU A 20 -25.53 23.07 -9.50
CA LEU A 20 -25.23 22.43 -10.78
C LEU A 20 -23.74 22.64 -11.14
N GLY A 21 -22.90 21.65 -10.88
CA GLY A 21 -21.48 21.68 -11.21
C GLY A 21 -20.89 20.28 -11.23
N GLU A 22 -20.72 19.75 -12.44
CA GLU A 22 -19.85 18.61 -12.79
C GLU A 22 -20.11 17.30 -12.01
N THR A 23 -21.03 16.48 -12.54
CA THR A 23 -21.16 15.07 -12.16
C THR A 23 -19.89 14.31 -12.57
N LYS A 24 -18.90 14.27 -11.68
CA LYS A 24 -17.74 13.38 -11.82
C LYS A 24 -18.27 11.95 -11.67
N LEU A 25 -18.43 11.25 -12.79
CA LEU A 25 -18.77 9.82 -12.81
C LEU A 25 -17.67 9.08 -12.02
N LEU A 26 -17.95 8.74 -10.77
CA LEU A 26 -17.19 7.73 -10.04
C LEU A 26 -17.53 6.39 -10.69
N THR A 27 -16.79 6.02 -11.72
CA THR A 27 -16.83 4.66 -12.26
C THR A 27 -16.31 3.71 -11.19
N LEU A 28 -17.24 3.06 -10.49
CA LEU A 28 -16.95 1.92 -9.62
C LEU A 28 -16.37 0.81 -10.52
N ARG A 29 -15.04 0.67 -10.54
CA ARG A 29 -14.38 -0.37 -11.34
C ARG A 29 -14.57 -1.68 -10.60
N ILE A 30 -15.45 -2.54 -11.10
CA ILE A 30 -15.63 -3.90 -10.58
C ILE A 30 -14.44 -4.73 -11.10
N PRO A 31 -13.60 -5.32 -10.23
CA PRO A 31 -12.51 -6.17 -10.67
C PRO A 31 -13.06 -7.39 -11.40
N SER A 32 -12.31 -7.85 -12.41
CA SER A 32 -12.67 -9.05 -13.15
C SER A 32 -12.40 -10.32 -12.33
N PRO A 33 -13.11 -11.44 -12.58
CA PRO A 33 -12.87 -12.70 -11.88
C PRO A 33 -11.41 -13.20 -11.97
N ALA A 34 -10.70 -12.85 -13.04
CA ALA A 34 -9.29 -13.20 -13.21
C ALA A 34 -8.37 -12.37 -12.30
N GLU A 35 -8.68 -11.09 -12.09
CA GLU A 35 -7.94 -10.22 -11.18
C GLU A 35 -8.13 -10.67 -9.72
N GLU A 36 -9.36 -11.01 -9.31
CA GLU A 36 -9.64 -11.53 -7.96
C GLU A 36 -8.87 -12.83 -7.66
N VAL A 37 -8.76 -13.73 -8.63
CA VAL A 37 -8.01 -15.00 -8.47
C VAL A 37 -6.50 -14.75 -8.31
N VAL A 38 -5.94 -13.79 -9.05
CA VAL A 38 -4.54 -13.40 -8.93
C VAL A 38 -4.27 -12.76 -7.56
N GLU A 39 -5.12 -11.82 -7.14
CA GLU A 39 -5.01 -11.17 -5.83
C GLU A 39 -5.09 -12.19 -4.68
N PHE A 40 -6.04 -13.13 -4.74
CA PHE A 40 -6.15 -14.19 -3.75
C PHE A 40 -4.89 -15.05 -3.67
N SER A 41 -4.36 -15.47 -4.82
CA SER A 41 -3.17 -16.33 -4.89
C SER A 41 -1.92 -15.62 -4.35
N LEU A 42 -1.77 -14.33 -4.67
CA LEU A 42 -0.67 -13.51 -4.18
C LEU A 42 -0.77 -13.27 -2.68
N ARG A 43 -1.98 -12.99 -2.18
CA ARG A 43 -2.23 -12.85 -0.75
C ARG A 43 -1.81 -14.09 0.02
N GLU A 44 -2.26 -15.27 -0.43
CA GLU A 44 -1.91 -16.54 0.23
C GLU A 44 -0.41 -16.85 0.16
N LEU A 45 0.24 -16.56 -0.97
CA LEU A 45 1.70 -16.70 -1.11
C LEU A 45 2.47 -15.80 -0.13
N MET A 46 2.06 -14.54 -0.01
CA MET A 46 2.71 -13.60 0.93
C MET A 46 2.46 -14.01 2.38
N LEU A 47 1.22 -14.39 2.69
CA LEU A 47 0.82 -14.82 4.03
C LEU A 47 1.61 -16.06 4.47
N SER A 48 1.73 -17.08 3.60
CA SER A 48 2.51 -18.28 3.91
C SER A 48 4.00 -17.97 4.07
N SER A 49 4.56 -17.17 3.16
CA SER A 49 5.98 -16.79 3.19
C SER A 49 6.36 -16.03 4.46
N LEU A 50 5.51 -15.12 4.93
CA LEU A 50 5.70 -14.38 6.18
C LEU A 50 5.53 -15.27 7.42
N LYS A 51 4.53 -16.15 7.43
CA LYS A 51 4.33 -17.11 8.53
C LYS A 51 5.51 -18.08 8.66
N GLU A 52 6.08 -18.51 7.55
CA GLU A 52 7.28 -19.36 7.53
C GLU A 52 8.52 -18.65 8.08
N LEU A 53 8.57 -17.31 8.06
CA LEU A 53 9.60 -16.51 8.74
C LEU A 53 9.31 -16.32 10.24
N GLY A 54 8.15 -16.76 10.73
CA GLY A 54 7.72 -16.55 12.11
C GLY A 54 7.12 -15.15 12.36
N ALA A 55 6.81 -14.39 11.31
CA ALA A 55 6.25 -13.05 11.45
C ALA A 55 4.84 -13.08 12.08
N PRO A 56 4.52 -12.17 13.01
CA PRO A 56 3.19 -12.05 13.61
C PRO A 56 2.23 -11.34 12.64
N VAL A 57 1.83 -12.01 11.56
CA VAL A 57 0.98 -11.41 10.52
C VAL A 57 -0.47 -11.30 10.99
N LEU A 58 -1.02 -10.10 10.99
CA LEU A 58 -2.44 -9.83 11.16
C LEU A 58 -3.20 -9.98 9.84
N ASP A 59 -2.66 -9.39 8.78
CA ASP A 59 -3.27 -9.43 7.46
C ASP A 59 -2.24 -9.17 6.35
N VAL A 60 -2.60 -9.55 5.13
CA VAL A 60 -1.92 -9.12 3.91
C VAL A 60 -2.97 -8.57 2.96
N GLU A 61 -2.76 -7.32 2.55
CA GLU A 61 -3.61 -6.67 1.56
C GLU A 61 -2.89 -6.60 0.22
N ILE A 62 -3.58 -6.91 -0.87
CA ILE A 62 -3.09 -6.63 -2.22
C ILE A 62 -3.68 -5.30 -2.66
N ARG A 63 -2.82 -4.38 -3.08
CA ARG A 63 -3.20 -3.01 -3.41
C ARG A 63 -2.57 -2.59 -4.74
N TYR A 64 -3.14 -1.56 -5.34
CA TYR A 64 -2.61 -0.92 -6.54
C TYR A 64 -2.35 0.56 -6.30
N SER A 65 -1.27 1.10 -6.84
CA SER A 65 -1.06 2.56 -6.90
C SER A 65 -0.42 3.00 -8.21
N GLU A 66 -0.81 4.18 -8.68
CA GLU A 66 -0.21 4.84 -9.84
C GLU A 66 1.23 5.27 -9.48
N GLY A 67 2.22 4.44 -9.82
CA GLY A 67 3.64 4.68 -9.55
C GLY A 67 4.40 3.44 -9.06
N ILE A 68 3.71 2.56 -8.34
CA ILE A 68 4.27 1.28 -7.86
C ILE A 68 3.68 0.11 -8.64
N GLY A 69 2.43 0.24 -9.12
CA GLY A 69 1.68 -0.87 -9.67
C GLY A 69 1.02 -1.71 -8.57
N LEU A 70 0.87 -3.01 -8.83
CA LEU A 70 0.35 -3.98 -7.87
C LEU A 70 1.42 -4.27 -6.79
N TYR A 71 1.04 -4.22 -5.52
CA TYR A 71 1.94 -4.49 -4.39
C TYR A 71 1.20 -5.18 -3.25
N ALA A 72 1.96 -5.88 -2.40
CA ALA A 72 1.44 -6.44 -1.15
C ALA A 72 1.76 -5.52 0.03
N LEU A 73 0.80 -5.32 0.92
CA LEU A 73 0.99 -4.65 2.19
C LEU A 73 0.79 -5.67 3.32
N ALA A 74 1.89 -6.05 3.97
CA ALA A 74 1.90 -6.91 5.14
C ALA A 74 1.60 -6.08 6.39
N ILE A 75 0.64 -6.52 7.19
CA ILE A 75 0.28 -5.90 8.47
C ILE A 75 0.77 -6.83 9.58
N LEU A 76 1.71 -6.35 10.39
CA LEU A 76 2.41 -7.12 11.41
C LEU A 76 2.08 -6.62 12.82
N ASP A 77 1.83 -7.54 13.75
CA ASP A 77 1.63 -7.26 15.17
C ASP A 77 2.94 -7.28 15.94
N CYS A 78 3.81 -6.33 15.65
CA CYS A 78 5.09 -6.16 16.32
C CYS A 78 5.54 -4.69 16.34
N ASP A 79 6.64 -4.43 17.05
CA ASP A 79 7.30 -3.12 17.05
C ASP A 79 8.07 -2.88 15.74
N ALA A 80 8.37 -1.61 15.43
CA ALA A 80 8.94 -1.19 14.17
C ALA A 80 10.23 -1.94 13.80
N ARG A 81 11.15 -2.13 14.76
CA ARG A 81 12.41 -2.83 14.55
C ARG A 81 12.19 -4.23 13.97
N GLN A 82 11.33 -5.01 14.61
CA GLN A 82 11.01 -6.36 14.16
C GLN A 82 10.32 -6.35 12.79
N ALA A 83 9.41 -5.41 12.56
CA ALA A 83 8.73 -5.30 11.28
C ALA A 83 9.70 -4.97 10.13
N LEU A 84 10.67 -4.08 10.38
CA LEU A 84 11.72 -3.73 9.42
C LEU A 84 12.66 -4.92 9.12
N ASP A 85 12.99 -5.72 10.13
CA ASP A 85 13.77 -6.96 9.95
C ASP A 85 13.01 -7.97 9.09
N TYR A 86 11.74 -8.24 9.40
CA TYR A 86 10.89 -9.11 8.57
C TYR A 86 10.74 -8.58 7.15
N TRP A 87 10.65 -7.25 6.99
CA TRP A 87 10.52 -6.64 5.68
C TRP A 87 11.77 -6.84 4.81
N LEU A 88 12.97 -6.73 5.40
CA LEU A 88 14.21 -7.05 4.70
C LEU A 88 14.25 -8.52 4.25
N GLU A 89 13.86 -9.44 5.14
CA GLU A 89 13.91 -10.88 4.85
C GLU A 89 12.90 -11.31 3.79
N ILE A 90 11.64 -10.85 3.90
CA ILE A 90 10.59 -11.24 2.97
C ILE A 90 10.88 -10.76 1.55
N VAL A 91 11.44 -9.55 1.41
CA VAL A 91 11.77 -8.97 0.10
C VAL A 91 12.78 -9.82 -0.65
N ASP A 92 13.76 -10.42 0.03
CA ASP A 92 14.71 -11.32 -0.62
C ASP A 92 14.02 -12.63 -1.06
N ARG A 93 13.12 -13.17 -0.24
CA ARG A 93 12.40 -14.42 -0.52
C ARG A 93 11.45 -14.30 -1.70
N VAL A 94 10.75 -13.17 -1.81
CA VAL A 94 9.68 -12.97 -2.78
C VAL A 94 10.13 -12.19 -4.02
N ARG A 95 11.41 -11.83 -4.10
CA ARG A 95 11.98 -11.06 -5.21
C ARG A 95 11.69 -11.68 -6.59
N GLY A 96 11.68 -13.02 -6.68
CA GLY A 96 11.42 -13.75 -7.92
C GLY A 96 10.01 -13.56 -8.48
N TYR A 97 9.05 -13.12 -7.67
CA TYR A 97 7.67 -12.86 -8.12
C TYR A 97 7.49 -11.46 -8.72
N GLY A 98 8.47 -10.57 -8.56
CA GLY A 98 8.44 -9.23 -9.15
C GLY A 98 7.41 -8.27 -8.55
N ILE A 99 6.84 -8.60 -7.38
CA ILE A 99 5.82 -7.79 -6.71
C ILE A 99 6.44 -7.11 -5.49
N PRO A 100 6.38 -5.77 -5.41
CA PRO A 100 6.81 -5.05 -4.22
C PRO A 100 6.00 -5.47 -2.99
N VAL A 101 6.69 -5.59 -1.86
CA VAL A 101 6.07 -5.84 -0.56
C VAL A 101 6.37 -4.64 0.32
N PHE A 102 5.39 -4.16 1.07
CA PHE A 102 5.54 -3.14 2.09
C PHE A 102 5.11 -3.69 3.44
N ALA A 103 5.70 -3.17 4.51
CA ALA A 103 5.33 -3.56 5.87
C ALA A 103 4.67 -2.39 6.60
N ARG A 104 3.56 -2.68 7.27
CA ARG A 104 2.93 -1.86 8.30
C ARG A 104 2.99 -2.62 9.61
N TRP A 105 3.28 -1.91 10.69
CA TRP A 105 3.27 -2.47 12.04
C TRP A 105 2.26 -1.76 12.93
N THR A 106 1.83 -2.43 14.00
CA THR A 106 0.86 -1.91 14.99
C THR A 106 1.51 -1.53 16.31
N GLY A 107 2.72 -2.02 16.57
CA GLY A 107 3.48 -1.75 17.79
C GLY A 107 4.12 -0.37 17.82
N ARG A 108 5.06 -0.20 18.73
CA ARG A 108 5.78 1.05 18.96
C ARG A 108 6.80 1.31 17.85
N VAL A 109 7.10 2.58 17.64
CA VAL A 109 8.27 2.99 16.86
C VAL A 109 9.48 3.01 17.80
N ASP A 110 10.24 1.92 17.81
CA ASP A 110 11.40 1.65 18.68
C ASP A 110 12.74 1.74 17.92
N VAL A 111 12.74 2.55 16.86
CA VAL A 111 13.86 2.76 15.94
C VAL A 111 14.02 4.26 15.73
N GLU A 112 15.26 4.76 15.84
CA GLU A 112 15.56 6.17 15.59
C GLU A 112 15.31 6.50 14.10
N PRO A 113 14.91 7.75 13.77
CA PRO A 113 14.59 8.13 12.40
C PRO A 113 15.70 7.83 11.38
N GLU A 114 16.97 8.06 11.74
CA GLU A 114 18.13 7.80 10.89
C GLU A 114 18.31 6.31 10.60
N GLU A 115 18.13 5.47 11.62
CA GLU A 115 18.20 4.01 11.48
C GLU A 115 17.05 3.50 10.61
N MET A 116 15.84 3.99 10.83
CA MET A 116 14.67 3.67 10.02
C MET A 116 14.87 4.07 8.55
N GLY A 117 15.46 5.23 8.29
CA GLY A 117 15.81 5.67 6.94
C GLY A 117 16.77 4.72 6.23
N VAL A 118 17.78 4.21 6.94
CA VAL A 118 18.73 3.20 6.41
C VAL A 118 18.00 1.90 6.07
N TYR A 119 17.12 1.41 6.95
CA TYR A 119 16.32 0.21 6.70
C TYR A 119 15.45 0.37 5.44
N ILE A 120 14.65 1.45 5.37
CA ILE A 120 13.75 1.73 4.24
C ILE A 120 14.57 1.83 2.95
N GLY A 121 15.67 2.58 2.93
CA GLY A 121 16.52 2.72 1.75
C GLY A 121 17.06 1.38 1.25
N ARG A 122 17.49 0.49 2.15
CA ARG A 122 17.95 -0.86 1.80
C ARG A 122 16.84 -1.72 1.21
N VAL A 123 15.65 -1.70 1.80
CA VAL A 123 14.51 -2.49 1.33
C VAL A 123 14.04 -2.03 -0.05
N LEU A 124 13.87 -0.73 -0.25
CA LEU A 124 13.47 -0.16 -1.54
C LEU A 124 14.47 -0.50 -2.65
N ALA A 125 15.78 -0.41 -2.36
CA ALA A 125 16.84 -0.79 -3.29
C ALA A 125 16.77 -2.28 -3.67
N LYS A 126 16.46 -3.19 -2.72
CA LYS A 126 16.31 -4.62 -2.99
C LYS A 126 15.13 -4.93 -3.91
N MET A 127 14.03 -4.18 -3.77
CA MET A 127 12.84 -4.32 -4.60
C MET A 127 12.98 -3.65 -5.98
N SER A 128 14.09 -2.95 -6.25
CA SER A 128 14.24 -2.09 -7.43
C SER A 128 13.10 -1.06 -7.55
N VAL A 129 12.46 -0.69 -6.43
CA VAL A 129 11.46 0.37 -6.37
C VAL A 129 12.23 1.67 -6.18
N PHE A 130 12.39 2.40 -7.28
CA PHE A 130 12.92 3.76 -7.21
C PHE A 130 11.80 4.68 -6.76
N LEU A 131 12.08 5.50 -5.74
CA LEU A 131 11.17 6.57 -5.33
C LEU A 131 11.02 7.54 -6.50
N ALA A 132 9.95 7.38 -7.26
CA ALA A 132 9.58 8.31 -8.32
C ALA A 132 8.86 9.48 -7.67
N THR A 133 9.54 10.61 -7.58
CA THR A 133 8.95 11.86 -7.14
C THR A 133 8.46 12.57 -8.40
N ARG A 134 7.25 13.17 -8.37
CA ARG A 134 6.72 13.88 -9.56
C ARG A 134 7.65 15.02 -9.98
N GLU A 135 8.39 15.58 -9.03
CA GLU A 135 9.41 16.61 -9.18
C GLU A 135 10.62 16.23 -8.31
N PRO A 136 11.85 16.64 -8.65
CA PRO A 136 13.01 16.43 -7.80
C PRO A 136 12.77 16.98 -6.39
N ILE A 137 13.01 16.17 -5.35
CA ILE A 137 12.87 16.63 -3.97
C ILE A 137 14.06 17.53 -3.63
N ASP A 138 13.79 18.81 -3.41
CA ASP A 138 14.71 19.73 -2.75
C ASP A 138 14.63 19.51 -1.24
N VAL A 139 15.50 18.63 -0.73
CA VAL A 139 15.56 18.25 0.69
C VAL A 139 15.81 19.46 1.59
N VAL A 140 16.58 20.45 1.12
CA VAL A 140 16.91 21.65 1.91
C VAL A 140 15.69 22.54 2.06
N LYS A 141 14.91 22.71 0.98
CA LYS A 141 13.66 23.48 1.01
C LYS A 141 12.66 22.88 2.00
N VAL A 142 12.43 21.57 1.92
CA VAL A 142 11.47 20.87 2.82
C VAL A 142 11.86 21.03 4.29
N LEU A 143 13.14 20.89 4.62
CA LEU A 143 13.63 21.06 6.00
C LEU A 143 13.45 22.49 6.50
N ARG A 144 13.64 23.51 5.66
CA ARG A 144 13.40 24.92 6.04
C ARG A 144 11.93 25.20 6.32
N GLU A 145 11.04 24.67 5.49
CA GLU A 145 9.59 24.86 5.62
C GLU A 145 9.05 24.17 6.89
N GLU A 146 9.50 22.95 7.19
CA GLU A 146 9.07 22.20 8.38
C GLU A 146 9.70 22.73 9.68
N TRP A 147 10.96 23.17 9.64
CA TRP A 147 11.69 23.59 10.85
C TRP A 147 11.75 25.12 11.05
N GLY A 148 11.15 25.89 10.13
CA GLY A 148 10.96 27.35 10.27
C GLY A 148 12.25 28.17 10.20
N PHE A 149 13.24 27.74 9.42
CA PHE A 149 14.51 28.47 9.19
C PHE A 149 14.52 29.25 7.87
#